data_AF-A0A0K0CX83-F1
#
_entry.id   AF-A0A0K0CX83-F1
#
_cell.length_a   1.000
_cell.length_b   1.000
_cell.length_c   1.000
_cell.angle_alpha   90.00
_cell.angle_beta   90.00
_cell.angle_gamma   90.00
#
_symmetry.space_group_name_H-M   'P 1'
#
loop_
_entity.id
_entity.type
_entity.pdbx_description
1 polymer ?
#
loop_
_entity_poly.entity_id
_entity_poly.type
_entity_poly.pdbx_seq_one_letter_code
_entity_poly.pdbx_strand_id
1 'polypeptide(L)'
;MVASVLQINSHCYLKGVVLLQTLETMVSEDYMLAVIRSLVATKTSFDLENLLFYFKDIAVDVNVTLAQVYKFWFTTGGFPAIKVSSTVSNIELRQLSELPWPLRLSSYQPLPRFLFAKTITLAPRDGPVLINLNFTSFFRVNYDPVTWTSIFSLMDDHPALFSTLGRAQLVTDFCYFYARGDVDSGLEIREIVVDMVYRNSELFELCDWHLLWCHSTMPSSLGQLLQQVALRAFSLFDTNTAFGCRTGLAARDLNAICSRVFTMTCI
;
A
#
# COMPACT_ATOMS: atom_id res chain seq x y z
N MET A 1 -1.58 -6.76 -31.69
CA MET A 1 -0.76 -7.60 -30.79
C MET A 1 -1.57 -7.88 -29.56
N VAL A 2 -1.99 -9.14 -29.35
CA VAL A 2 -2.76 -9.55 -28.18
C VAL A 2 -1.74 -9.84 -27.07
N ALA A 3 -1.74 -9.03 -26.01
CA ALA A 3 -0.95 -9.31 -24.82
C ALA A 3 -1.41 -10.64 -24.21
N SER A 4 -0.48 -11.48 -23.76
CA SER A 4 -0.83 -12.77 -23.18
C SER A 4 -1.61 -12.57 -21.87
N VAL A 5 -2.51 -13.50 -21.53
CA VAL A 5 -3.28 -13.49 -20.27
C VAL A 5 -2.36 -13.36 -19.04
N LEU A 6 -1.11 -13.84 -19.12
CA LEU A 6 -0.10 -13.65 -18.09
C LEU A 6 0.35 -12.18 -17.93
N GLN A 7 0.52 -11.44 -19.04
CA GLN A 7 0.86 -10.00 -18.99
C GLN A 7 -0.31 -9.15 -18.46
N ILE A 8 -1.55 -9.56 -18.71
CA ILE A 8 -2.76 -8.93 -18.16
C ILE A 8 -2.81 -9.11 -16.64
N ASN A 9 -2.43 -10.29 -16.13
CA ASN A 9 -2.47 -10.60 -14.69
C ASN A 9 -1.33 -9.97 -13.89
N SER A 10 -0.12 -9.82 -14.45
CA SER A 10 1.04 -9.32 -13.69
C SER A 10 1.21 -7.80 -13.70
N HIS A 11 0.70 -7.09 -14.72
CA HIS A 11 0.92 -5.65 -14.87
C HIS A 11 -0.35 -4.79 -14.84
N CYS A 12 -1.53 -5.32 -15.17
CA CYS A 12 -2.71 -4.49 -15.47
C CYS A 12 -3.80 -4.46 -14.39
N TYR A 13 -3.88 -5.43 -13.48
CA TYR A 13 -5.06 -5.55 -12.63
C TYR A 13 -5.14 -4.49 -11.52
N LEU A 14 -4.26 -4.54 -10.51
CA LEU A 14 -4.40 -3.65 -9.35
C LEU A 14 -4.14 -2.17 -9.70
N LYS A 15 -3.07 -1.89 -10.45
CA LYS A 15 -2.72 -0.51 -10.86
C LYS A 15 -3.84 0.12 -11.71
N GLY A 16 -4.36 -0.63 -12.69
CA GLY A 16 -5.42 -0.14 -13.58
C GLY A 16 -6.72 0.13 -12.82
N VAL A 17 -7.16 -0.81 -11.98
CA VAL A 17 -8.39 -0.66 -11.19
C VAL A 17 -8.30 0.51 -10.21
N VAL A 18 -7.18 0.61 -9.47
CA VAL A 18 -6.97 1.72 -8.53
C VAL A 18 -6.96 3.05 -9.28
N LEU A 19 -6.26 3.14 -10.41
CA LEU A 19 -6.25 4.37 -11.21
C LEU A 19 -7.64 4.75 -11.72
N LEU A 20 -8.45 3.79 -12.22
CA LEU A 20 -9.82 4.06 -12.66
C LEU A 20 -10.71 4.53 -11.50
N GLN A 21 -10.60 3.92 -10.33
CA GLN A 21 -11.32 4.34 -9.13
C GLN A 21 -10.86 5.73 -8.65
N THR A 22 -9.56 6.00 -8.69
CA THR A 22 -9.00 7.32 -8.44
C THR A 22 -9.53 8.33 -9.46
N LEU A 23 -9.71 7.94 -10.73
CA LEU A 23 -10.18 8.83 -11.79
C LEU A 23 -11.66 9.17 -11.57
N GLU A 24 -12.49 8.16 -11.29
CA GLU A 24 -13.90 8.31 -10.95
C GLU A 24 -14.10 9.26 -9.77
N THR A 25 -13.33 9.08 -8.69
CA THR A 25 -13.40 9.96 -7.51
C THR A 25 -12.89 11.38 -7.77
N MET A 26 -12.27 11.68 -8.92
CA MET A 26 -11.95 13.05 -9.36
C MET A 26 -13.10 13.71 -10.12
N VAL A 27 -13.91 12.93 -10.84
CA VAL A 27 -14.90 13.44 -11.81
C VAL A 27 -16.35 13.16 -11.44
N SER A 28 -16.58 12.30 -10.43
CA SER A 28 -17.84 11.66 -10.04
C SER A 28 -18.19 10.37 -10.80
N GLU A 29 -19.00 9.54 -10.15
CA GLU A 29 -19.56 8.30 -10.72
C GLU A 29 -20.39 8.59 -11.98
N ASP A 30 -21.26 9.60 -11.93
CA ASP A 30 -22.12 9.98 -13.06
C ASP A 30 -21.32 10.37 -14.31
N TYR A 31 -20.26 11.17 -14.12
CA TYR A 31 -19.40 11.58 -15.24
C TYR A 31 -18.66 10.37 -15.81
N MET A 32 -18.07 9.54 -14.95
CA MET A 32 -17.34 8.35 -15.37
C MET A 32 -18.25 7.37 -16.12
N LEU A 33 -19.47 7.15 -15.63
CA LEU A 33 -20.47 6.30 -16.27
C LEU A 33 -20.87 6.83 -17.65
N ALA A 34 -21.04 8.16 -17.79
CA ALA A 34 -21.31 8.78 -19.09
C ALA A 34 -20.17 8.58 -20.09
N VAL A 35 -18.91 8.71 -19.64
CA VAL A 35 -17.73 8.43 -20.47
C VAL A 35 -17.70 6.97 -20.92
N ILE A 36 -17.92 6.02 -20.01
CA ILE A 36 -17.96 4.58 -20.32
C ILE A 36 -19.06 4.28 -21.33
N ARG A 37 -20.28 4.78 -21.12
CA ARG A 37 -21.41 4.60 -22.06
C ARG A 37 -21.08 5.16 -23.44
N SER A 38 -20.49 6.35 -23.50
CA SER A 38 -20.09 6.98 -24.76
C SER A 38 -19.04 6.14 -25.50
N LEU A 39 -18.00 5.66 -24.81
CA LEU A 39 -16.97 4.81 -25.40
C LEU A 39 -17.56 3.50 -25.95
N VAL A 40 -18.38 2.81 -25.16
CA VAL A 40 -18.99 1.52 -25.56
C VAL A 40 -19.98 1.71 -26.72
N ALA A 41 -20.74 2.81 -26.74
CA ALA A 41 -21.72 3.05 -27.80
C ALA A 41 -21.08 3.50 -29.13
N THR A 42 -19.94 4.19 -29.08
CA THR A 42 -19.37 4.86 -30.27
C THR A 42 -18.12 4.19 -30.84
N LYS A 43 -17.48 3.28 -30.10
CA LYS A 43 -16.19 2.70 -30.48
C LYS A 43 -16.25 1.18 -30.50
N THR A 44 -15.83 0.58 -31.61
CA THR A 44 -15.61 -0.87 -31.73
C THR A 44 -14.29 -1.31 -31.07
N SER A 45 -13.31 -0.40 -31.04
CA SER A 45 -12.09 -0.50 -30.25
C SER A 45 -11.68 0.90 -29.77
N PHE A 46 -11.06 0.97 -28.60
CA PHE A 46 -10.53 2.21 -28.04
C PHE A 46 -9.19 1.96 -27.37
N ASP A 47 -8.40 3.02 -27.26
CA ASP A 47 -7.12 3.05 -26.56
C ASP A 47 -7.13 4.10 -25.44
N LEU A 48 -5.97 4.33 -24.84
CA LEU A 48 -5.81 5.33 -23.81
C LEU A 48 -6.17 6.75 -24.29
N GLU A 49 -5.78 7.15 -25.50
CA GLU A 49 -6.05 8.51 -26.00
C GLU A 49 -7.56 8.74 -26.19
N ASN A 50 -8.29 7.72 -26.65
CA ASN A 50 -9.75 7.77 -26.73
C ASN A 50 -10.40 7.96 -25.34
N LEU A 51 -9.88 7.31 -24.30
CA LEU A 51 -10.35 7.51 -22.92
C LEU A 51 -9.98 8.89 -22.38
N LEU A 52 -8.70 9.28 -22.51
CA LEU A 52 -8.16 10.52 -21.97
C LEU A 52 -8.72 11.77 -22.63
N PHE A 53 -9.26 11.66 -23.86
CA PHE A 53 -9.97 12.74 -24.54
C PHE A 53 -11.07 13.37 -23.68
N TYR A 54 -11.80 12.57 -22.89
CA TYR A 54 -12.88 13.05 -22.02
C TYR A 54 -12.38 13.78 -20.77
N PHE A 55 -11.08 13.76 -20.50
CA PHE A 55 -10.48 14.34 -19.30
C PHE A 55 -9.49 15.47 -19.62
N LYS A 56 -9.38 15.87 -20.89
CA LYS A 56 -8.41 16.86 -21.38
C LYS A 56 -8.67 18.27 -20.85
N ASP A 57 -9.93 18.61 -20.59
CA ASP A 57 -10.35 19.96 -20.18
C ASP A 57 -10.48 20.09 -18.65
N ILE A 58 -10.18 19.03 -17.90
CA ILE A 58 -10.24 19.02 -16.44
C ILE A 58 -8.86 19.39 -15.89
N ALA A 59 -8.71 20.65 -15.47
CA ALA A 59 -7.48 21.13 -14.83
C ALA A 59 -7.35 20.59 -13.41
N VAL A 60 -6.16 20.09 -13.08
CA VAL A 60 -5.76 19.65 -11.72
C VAL A 60 -4.69 20.54 -11.10
N ASP A 61 -4.01 21.33 -11.93
CA ASP A 61 -3.09 22.41 -11.56
C ASP A 61 -3.10 23.47 -12.69
N VAL A 62 -2.42 24.61 -12.50
CA VAL A 62 -2.38 25.77 -13.41
C VAL A 62 -2.08 25.35 -14.86
N ASN A 63 -1.19 24.38 -15.07
CA ASN A 63 -0.77 23.91 -16.39
C ASN A 63 -0.85 22.38 -16.55
N VAL A 64 -1.62 21.70 -15.70
CA VAL A 64 -1.72 20.24 -15.71
C VAL A 64 -3.18 19.81 -15.77
N THR A 65 -3.49 18.96 -16.74
CA THR A 65 -4.82 18.37 -16.90
C THR A 65 -4.87 16.95 -16.35
N LEU A 66 -6.07 16.49 -16.00
CA LEU A 66 -6.29 15.14 -15.53
C LEU A 66 -5.84 14.12 -16.60
N ALA A 67 -6.12 14.39 -17.87
CA ALA A 67 -5.61 13.56 -18.97
C ALA A 67 -4.08 13.40 -18.94
N GLN A 68 -3.33 14.49 -18.73
CA GLN A 68 -1.86 14.44 -18.67
C GLN A 68 -1.35 13.61 -17.49
N VAL A 69 -1.99 13.73 -16.31
CA VAL A 69 -1.65 12.92 -15.13
C VAL A 69 -1.81 11.43 -15.43
N TYR A 70 -2.95 11.02 -15.98
CA TYR A 70 -3.23 9.61 -16.23
C TYR A 70 -2.42 9.05 -17.41
N LYS A 71 -2.09 9.88 -18.40
CA LYS A 71 -1.12 9.54 -19.43
C LYS A 71 0.24 9.20 -18.82
N PHE A 72 0.73 10.05 -17.91
CA PHE A 72 1.99 9.81 -17.20
C PHE A 72 1.95 8.49 -16.42
N TRP A 73 0.89 8.23 -15.64
CA TRP A 73 0.75 6.98 -14.89
C TRP A 73 0.72 5.73 -15.76
N PHE A 74 0.15 5.83 -16.96
CA PHE A 74 0.11 4.72 -17.92
C PHE A 74 1.47 4.47 -18.56
N THR A 75 2.18 5.53 -18.98
CA THR A 75 3.48 5.41 -19.66
C THR A 75 4.64 5.14 -18.71
N THR A 76 4.52 5.56 -17.45
CA THR A 76 5.57 5.42 -16.44
C THR A 76 5.30 4.21 -15.55
N GLY A 77 6.19 3.22 -15.64
CA GLY A 77 6.22 2.08 -14.74
C GLY A 77 6.74 2.47 -13.35
N GLY A 78 6.22 1.83 -12.30
CA GLY A 78 6.65 2.07 -10.93
C GLY A 78 5.51 2.05 -9.94
N PHE A 79 5.90 2.02 -8.67
CA PHE A 79 5.01 2.12 -7.52
C PHE A 79 5.64 3.12 -6.53
N PRO A 80 5.33 4.42 -6.68
CA PRO A 80 5.99 5.45 -5.90
C PRO A 80 5.65 5.34 -4.42
N ALA A 81 6.46 6.00 -3.62
CA ALA A 81 6.29 6.08 -2.18
C ALA A 81 6.53 7.51 -1.69
N ILE A 82 5.91 7.86 -0.57
CA ILE A 82 6.20 9.10 0.14
C ILE A 82 6.66 8.80 1.56
N LYS A 83 7.55 9.64 2.10
CA LYS A 83 7.84 9.73 3.53
C LYS A 83 7.06 10.90 4.13
N VAL A 84 6.36 10.65 5.22
CA VAL A 84 5.67 11.63 6.06
C VAL A 84 6.52 11.82 7.30
N SER A 85 6.91 13.05 7.58
CA SER A 85 7.72 13.37 8.76
C SER A 85 7.10 14.53 9.50
N SER A 86 6.74 14.29 10.75
CA SER A 86 6.06 15.25 11.62
C SER A 86 7.04 15.79 12.65
N THR A 87 7.14 17.11 12.73
CA THR A 87 7.86 17.82 13.80
C THR A 87 6.90 18.71 14.56
N VAL A 88 7.36 19.30 15.67
CA VAL A 88 6.58 20.30 16.42
C VAL A 88 6.22 21.52 15.54
N SER A 89 7.02 21.80 14.51
CA SER A 89 6.91 23.01 13.70
C SER A 89 6.24 22.82 12.35
N ASN A 90 6.25 21.61 11.80
CA ASN A 90 5.74 21.33 10.45
C ASN A 90 5.52 19.83 10.22
N ILE A 91 4.80 19.53 9.14
CA ILE A 91 4.72 18.19 8.56
C ILE A 91 5.30 18.24 7.16
N GLU A 92 6.27 17.38 6.87
CA GLU A 92 6.88 17.24 5.56
C GLU A 92 6.33 16.01 4.85
N LEU A 93 5.87 16.18 3.60
CA LEU A 93 5.59 15.08 2.69
C LEU A 93 6.67 15.05 1.60
N ARG A 94 7.46 13.99 1.53
CA ARG A 94 8.58 13.84 0.60
C ARG A 94 8.42 12.61 -0.28
N GLN A 95 8.38 12.76 -1.59
CA GLN A 95 8.39 11.63 -2.51
C GLN A 95 9.76 10.93 -2.49
N LEU A 96 9.76 9.59 -2.42
CA LEU A 96 10.97 8.77 -2.37
C LEU A 96 11.51 8.42 -3.76
N SER A 97 10.68 8.50 -4.81
CA SER A 97 11.10 8.27 -6.20
C SER A 97 12.08 9.33 -6.70
N GLU A 98 13.09 8.95 -7.48
CA GLU A 98 14.07 9.86 -8.11
C GLU A 98 13.39 11.08 -8.77
N LEU A 99 12.40 10.81 -9.62
CA LEU A 99 11.58 11.84 -10.27
C LEU A 99 10.24 11.99 -9.53
N PRO A 100 9.71 13.22 -9.39
CA PRO A 100 8.38 13.46 -8.82
C PRO A 100 7.28 12.82 -9.66
N TRP A 101 6.34 12.16 -8.99
CA TRP A 101 5.12 11.62 -9.56
C TRP A 101 3.94 12.54 -9.28
N PRO A 102 2.92 12.59 -10.15
CA PRO A 102 1.67 13.27 -9.88
C PRO A 102 0.80 12.40 -8.95
N LEU A 103 1.05 12.50 -7.64
CA LEU A 103 0.38 11.68 -6.64
C LEU A 103 -0.93 12.34 -6.20
N ARG A 104 -2.07 11.67 -6.38
CA ARG A 104 -3.31 12.12 -5.74
C ARG A 104 -3.21 11.87 -4.24
N LEU A 105 -3.29 12.91 -3.44
CA LEU A 105 -3.31 12.76 -1.99
C LEU A 105 -4.75 12.57 -1.50
N SER A 106 -4.91 11.73 -0.48
CA SER A 106 -6.13 11.64 0.32
C SER A 106 -5.74 11.62 1.79
N SER A 107 -6.50 12.33 2.60
CA SER A 107 -6.38 12.37 4.05
C SER A 107 -7.69 12.85 4.65
N TYR A 108 -7.91 12.57 5.93
CA TYR A 108 -8.98 13.22 6.70
C TYR A 108 -8.70 14.71 6.91
N GLN A 109 -7.44 15.12 6.79
CA GLN A 109 -7.03 16.51 6.93
C GLN A 109 -6.97 17.20 5.56
N PRO A 110 -7.17 18.54 5.51
CA PRO A 110 -7.11 19.29 4.26
C PRO A 110 -5.70 19.24 3.64
N LEU A 111 -5.60 18.70 2.43
CA LEU A 111 -4.37 18.62 1.63
C LEU A 111 -4.62 19.07 0.18
N PRO A 112 -3.57 19.49 -0.55
CA PRO A 112 -3.65 19.60 -2.00
C PRO A 112 -4.12 18.28 -2.61
N ARG A 113 -5.00 18.34 -3.62
CA ARG A 113 -5.52 17.13 -4.28
C ARG A 113 -4.42 16.31 -4.94
N PHE A 114 -3.42 16.99 -5.50
CA PHE A 114 -2.24 16.37 -6.08
C PHE A 114 -0.96 16.93 -5.47
N LEU A 115 0.03 16.06 -5.32
CA LEU A 115 1.42 16.40 -5.05
C LEU A 115 2.23 16.20 -6.33
N PHE A 116 2.66 17.30 -6.94
CA PHE A 116 3.57 17.30 -8.09
C PHE A 116 5.02 17.55 -7.69
N ALA A 117 5.24 18.21 -6.56
CA ALA A 117 6.57 18.53 -6.06
C ALA A 117 7.24 17.32 -5.41
N LYS A 118 8.58 17.33 -5.38
CA LYS A 118 9.39 16.34 -4.64
C LYS A 118 9.10 16.38 -3.14
N THR A 119 8.91 17.57 -2.60
CA THR A 119 8.64 17.82 -1.19
C THR A 119 7.63 18.94 -1.04
N ILE A 120 6.71 18.82 -0.07
CA ILE A 120 5.92 19.94 0.44
C ILE A 120 5.99 19.98 1.96
N THR A 121 5.88 21.18 2.51
CA THR A 121 5.83 21.42 3.95
C THR A 121 4.47 22.01 4.32
N LEU A 122 3.86 21.44 5.34
CA LEU A 122 2.55 21.80 5.85
C LEU A 122 2.70 22.34 7.27
N ALA A 123 1.76 23.21 7.67
CA ALA A 123 1.65 23.63 9.06
C ALA A 123 1.39 22.41 9.97
N PRO A 124 1.83 22.46 11.24
CA PRO A 124 1.65 21.35 12.18
C PRO A 124 0.16 21.09 12.42
N ARG A 125 -0.16 19.88 12.87
CA ARG A 125 -1.53 19.39 13.05
C ARG A 125 -1.60 18.56 14.33
N ASP A 126 -2.77 18.55 14.94
CA ASP A 126 -3.04 17.69 16.08
C ASP A 126 -3.25 16.25 15.59
N GLY A 127 -2.41 15.34 16.06
CA GLY A 127 -2.47 13.92 15.71
C GLY A 127 -1.84 13.54 14.36
N PRO A 128 -1.80 12.23 14.04
CA PRO A 128 -1.10 11.72 12.87
C PRO A 128 -1.83 12.11 11.57
N VAL A 129 -1.07 12.65 10.61
CA VAL A 129 -1.60 12.94 9.26
C VAL A 129 -1.50 11.68 8.41
N LEU A 130 -2.57 10.89 8.40
CA LEU A 130 -2.64 9.69 7.57
C LEU A 130 -2.86 10.07 6.11
N ILE A 131 -1.94 9.61 5.27
CA ILE A 131 -1.99 9.81 3.82
C ILE A 131 -2.39 8.50 3.16
N ASN A 132 -3.24 8.61 2.14
CA ASN A 132 -3.65 7.48 1.31
C ASN A 132 -4.27 6.32 2.10
N LEU A 133 -4.95 6.61 3.22
CA LEU A 133 -5.59 5.56 4.01
C LEU A 133 -6.66 4.85 3.17
N ASN A 134 -6.74 3.53 3.30
CA ASN A 134 -7.59 2.65 2.48
C ASN A 134 -7.17 2.57 1.01
N PHE A 135 -5.90 2.85 0.70
CA PHE A 135 -5.28 2.63 -0.60
C PHE A 135 -6.05 3.28 -1.77
N THR A 136 -6.55 4.50 -1.56
CA THR A 136 -7.35 5.25 -2.54
C THR A 136 -6.59 5.67 -3.79
N SER A 137 -5.27 5.51 -3.79
CA SER A 137 -4.36 5.87 -4.88
C SER A 137 -3.13 4.96 -4.87
N PHE A 138 -2.50 4.78 -6.02
CA PHE A 138 -1.49 3.73 -6.24
C PHE A 138 -0.07 4.17 -5.79
N PHE A 139 0.11 4.39 -4.49
CA PHE A 139 1.44 4.65 -3.89
C PHE A 139 1.49 4.20 -2.42
N ARG A 140 2.70 3.99 -1.90
CA ARG A 140 2.95 3.60 -0.50
C ARG A 140 3.27 4.79 0.39
N VAL A 141 3.03 4.66 1.68
CA VAL A 141 3.33 5.71 2.66
C VAL A 141 4.24 5.18 3.75
N ASN A 142 5.37 5.85 3.96
CA ASN A 142 6.26 5.63 5.09
C ASN A 142 6.10 6.77 6.08
N TYR A 143 5.91 6.48 7.37
CA TYR A 143 5.83 7.48 8.41
C TYR A 143 7.13 7.52 9.23
N ASP A 144 7.34 8.60 9.98
CA ASP A 144 8.39 8.62 11.00
C ASP A 144 8.05 7.65 12.17
N PRO A 145 9.03 7.30 13.02
CA PRO A 145 8.84 6.30 14.07
C PRO A 145 7.75 6.65 15.06
N VAL A 146 7.69 7.92 15.47
CA VAL A 146 6.70 8.42 16.44
C VAL A 146 5.28 8.24 15.88
N THR A 147 5.10 8.58 14.61
CA THR A 147 3.84 8.44 13.90
C THR A 147 3.49 6.96 13.70
N TRP A 148 4.44 6.11 13.30
CA TRP A 148 4.21 4.66 13.18
C TRP A 148 3.76 4.04 14.51
N THR A 149 4.47 4.30 15.60
CA THR A 149 4.07 3.81 16.93
C THR A 149 2.69 4.31 17.33
N SER A 150 2.39 5.58 17.07
CA SER A 150 1.08 6.17 17.38
C SER A 150 -0.05 5.53 16.56
N ILE A 151 0.19 5.24 15.27
CA ILE A 151 -0.77 4.56 14.40
C ILE A 151 -1.10 3.17 14.94
N PHE A 152 -0.08 2.36 15.25
CA PHE A 152 -0.29 0.98 15.69
C PHE A 152 -0.87 0.90 17.11
N SER A 153 -0.48 1.79 18.01
CA SER A 153 -1.14 1.90 19.32
C SER A 153 -2.62 2.24 19.18
N LEU A 154 -2.97 3.26 18.37
CA LEU A 154 -4.36 3.64 18.14
C LEU A 154 -5.16 2.52 17.46
N MET A 155 -4.52 1.75 16.59
CA MET A 155 -5.14 0.61 15.92
C MET A 155 -5.40 -0.56 16.87
N ASP A 156 -4.49 -0.85 17.80
CA ASP A 156 -4.69 -1.89 18.83
C ASP A 156 -5.79 -1.48 19.82
N ASP A 157 -5.79 -0.23 20.29
CA ASP A 157 -6.78 0.28 21.25
C ASP A 157 -8.17 0.48 20.62
N HIS A 158 -8.22 0.96 19.37
CA HIS A 158 -9.45 1.39 18.71
C HIS A 158 -9.53 0.90 17.24
N PRO A 159 -9.57 -0.42 17.00
CA PRO A 159 -9.46 -1.01 15.67
C PRO A 159 -10.59 -0.59 14.71
N ALA A 160 -11.75 -0.21 15.24
CA ALA A 160 -12.90 0.26 14.48
C ALA A 160 -12.70 1.64 13.81
N LEU A 161 -11.69 2.43 14.24
CA LEU A 161 -11.32 3.69 13.58
C LEU A 161 -10.67 3.45 12.21
N PHE A 162 -10.21 2.24 11.96
CA PHE A 162 -9.57 1.84 10.71
C PHE A 162 -10.49 0.88 9.96
N SER A 163 -10.63 1.05 8.65
CA SER A 163 -11.28 0.02 7.84
C SER A 163 -10.38 -1.22 7.75
N THR A 164 -10.96 -2.37 7.40
CA THR A 164 -10.19 -3.59 7.15
C THR A 164 -9.08 -3.37 6.12
N LEU A 165 -9.36 -2.65 5.03
CA LEU A 165 -8.37 -2.30 4.01
C LEU A 165 -7.30 -1.35 4.55
N GLY A 166 -7.69 -0.38 5.40
CA GLY A 166 -6.77 0.56 6.03
C GLY A 166 -5.79 -0.13 6.96
N ARG A 167 -6.27 -1.05 7.82
CA ARG A 167 -5.41 -1.87 8.68
C ARG A 167 -4.44 -2.71 7.86
N ALA A 168 -4.94 -3.39 6.83
CA ALA A 168 -4.12 -4.21 5.95
C ALA A 168 -3.03 -3.41 5.23
N GLN A 169 -3.39 -2.24 4.69
CA GLN A 169 -2.46 -1.33 4.04
C GLN A 169 -1.35 -0.86 4.99
N LEU A 170 -1.70 -0.37 6.18
CA LEU A 170 -0.74 0.20 7.12
C LEU A 170 0.30 -0.84 7.59
N VAL A 171 -0.15 -2.06 7.90
CA VAL A 171 0.76 -3.18 8.22
C VAL A 171 1.67 -3.49 7.03
N THR A 172 1.10 -3.60 5.83
CA THR A 172 1.84 -3.94 4.60
C THR A 172 2.87 -2.87 4.22
N ASP A 173 2.53 -1.60 4.37
CA ASP A 173 3.44 -0.48 4.10
C ASP A 173 4.59 -0.47 5.11
N PHE A 174 4.28 -0.60 6.41
CA PHE A 174 5.31 -0.71 7.43
C PHE A 174 6.28 -1.88 7.16
N CYS A 175 5.75 -3.10 6.97
CA CYS A 175 6.58 -4.27 6.71
C CYS A 175 7.46 -4.11 5.46
N TYR A 176 6.92 -3.48 4.39
CA TYR A 176 7.67 -3.19 3.17
C TYR A 176 8.87 -2.28 3.42
N PHE A 177 8.68 -1.16 4.14
CA PHE A 177 9.79 -0.24 4.44
C PHE A 177 10.76 -0.84 5.47
N TYR A 178 10.26 -1.57 6.47
CA TYR A 178 11.08 -2.27 7.45
C TYR A 178 12.06 -3.25 6.79
N ALA A 179 11.56 -4.12 5.90
CA ALA A 179 12.38 -5.11 5.18
C ALA A 179 13.52 -4.48 4.37
N ARG A 180 13.36 -3.21 3.99
CA ARG A 180 14.34 -2.43 3.22
C ARG A 180 15.31 -1.64 4.09
N GLY A 181 15.12 -1.62 5.41
CA GLY A 181 15.87 -0.76 6.33
C GLY A 181 15.49 0.71 6.25
N ASP A 182 14.30 1.03 5.70
CA ASP A 182 13.83 2.40 5.47
C ASP A 182 12.99 2.95 6.65
N VAL A 183 12.96 2.24 7.80
CA VAL A 183 12.22 2.65 9.01
C VAL A 183 13.18 2.78 10.18
N ASP A 184 13.30 4.01 10.70
CA ASP A 184 14.07 4.29 11.92
C ASP A 184 13.38 3.60 13.12
N SER A 185 14.14 3.02 14.06
CA SER A 185 13.58 2.18 15.15
C SER A 185 12.66 1.04 14.65
N GLY A 186 12.97 0.52 13.45
CA GLY A 186 12.12 -0.45 12.79
C GLY A 186 11.96 -1.77 13.54
N LEU A 187 12.99 -2.23 14.29
CA LEU A 187 12.94 -3.48 15.03
C LEU A 187 11.91 -3.40 16.17
N GLU A 188 11.95 -2.32 16.96
CA GLU A 188 11.03 -2.11 18.08
C GLU A 188 9.59 -2.00 17.59
N ILE A 189 9.35 -1.27 16.51
CA ILE A 189 8.02 -1.13 15.91
C ILE A 189 7.56 -2.48 15.31
N ARG A 190 8.47 -3.26 14.72
CA ARG A 190 8.14 -4.57 14.15
C ARG A 190 7.60 -5.53 15.20
N GLU A 191 8.18 -5.56 16.40
CA GLU A 191 7.63 -6.37 17.50
C GLU A 191 6.20 -5.96 17.85
N ILE A 192 5.92 -4.65 17.95
CA ILE A 192 4.57 -4.13 18.23
C ILE A 192 3.58 -4.57 17.14
N VAL A 193 3.96 -4.41 15.87
CA VAL A 193 3.09 -4.73 14.72
C VAL A 193 2.79 -6.22 14.66
N VAL A 194 3.80 -7.06 14.79
CA VAL A 194 3.67 -8.52 14.70
C VAL A 194 2.82 -9.05 15.86
N ASP A 195 3.07 -8.58 17.08
CA ASP A 195 2.28 -8.93 18.26
C ASP A 195 0.81 -8.50 18.12
N MET A 196 0.56 -7.25 17.73
CA MET A 196 -0.80 -6.71 17.49
C MET A 196 -1.57 -7.56 16.46
N VAL A 197 -0.94 -7.90 15.33
CA VAL A 197 -1.59 -8.69 14.27
C VAL A 197 -1.88 -10.12 14.72
N TYR A 198 -0.96 -10.76 15.46
CA TYR A 198 -1.17 -12.13 15.91
C TYR A 198 -2.15 -12.25 17.08
N ARG A 199 -2.18 -11.29 18.00
CA ARG A 199 -3.17 -11.26 19.09
C ARG A 199 -4.59 -11.05 18.59
N ASN A 200 -4.77 -10.26 17.53
CA ASN A 200 -6.07 -9.86 16.99
C ASN A 200 -6.26 -10.29 15.53
N SER A 201 -5.84 -11.51 15.17
CA SER A 201 -5.77 -11.99 13.79
C SER A 201 -7.07 -11.87 12.98
N GLU A 202 -8.22 -11.95 13.65
CA GLU A 202 -9.55 -11.82 13.08
C GLU A 202 -9.89 -10.40 12.63
N LEU A 203 -9.19 -9.40 13.15
CA LEU A 203 -9.34 -8.00 12.74
C LEU A 203 -8.52 -7.68 11.50
N PHE A 204 -7.58 -8.53 11.10
CA PHE A 204 -6.76 -8.30 9.92
C PHE A 204 -7.17 -9.28 8.83
N GLU A 205 -7.68 -8.79 7.69
CA GLU A 205 -7.85 -9.62 6.49
C GLU A 205 -6.55 -9.56 5.66
N LEU A 206 -5.46 -10.05 6.24
CA LEU A 206 -4.15 -10.08 5.62
C LEU A 206 -3.83 -11.52 5.19
N CYS A 207 -3.52 -11.71 3.92
CA CYS A 207 -2.86 -12.94 3.54
C CYS A 207 -1.44 -12.98 4.16
N ASP A 208 -0.97 -14.13 4.66
CA ASP A 208 0.29 -14.27 5.41
C ASP A 208 1.53 -13.73 4.67
N TRP A 209 1.49 -13.67 3.34
CA TRP A 209 2.54 -13.07 2.52
C TRP A 209 2.77 -11.57 2.81
N HIS A 210 1.76 -10.85 3.33
CA HIS A 210 1.94 -9.44 3.73
C HIS A 210 2.84 -9.32 4.96
N LEU A 211 2.80 -10.31 5.86
CA LEU A 211 3.67 -10.38 7.03
C LEU A 211 5.05 -10.96 6.70
N LEU A 212 5.21 -11.64 5.55
CA LEU A 212 6.51 -12.16 5.11
C LEU A 212 7.58 -11.06 5.14
N TRP A 213 7.26 -9.84 4.71
CA TRP A 213 8.19 -8.72 4.73
C TRP A 213 8.62 -8.31 6.14
N CYS A 214 7.71 -8.41 7.12
CA CYS A 214 8.03 -8.16 8.53
C CYS A 214 8.93 -9.24 9.15
N HIS A 215 8.99 -10.42 8.52
CA HIS A 215 9.81 -11.57 8.96
C HIS A 215 11.09 -11.74 8.15
N SER A 216 11.11 -11.22 6.91
CA SER A 216 12.28 -11.23 6.06
C SER A 216 13.26 -10.15 6.50
N THR A 217 14.05 -10.43 7.53
CA THR A 217 15.31 -9.70 7.71
C THR A 217 16.28 -10.18 6.64
N MET A 218 16.97 -9.27 5.95
CA MET A 218 18.21 -9.61 5.22
C MET A 218 19.15 -10.36 6.19
N PRO A 219 19.50 -11.65 5.96
CA PRO A 219 20.28 -12.39 6.94
C PRO A 219 21.77 -12.13 6.76
N SER A 220 22.47 -11.88 7.88
CA SER A 220 23.93 -11.95 7.97
C SER A 220 24.43 -13.19 8.73
N SER A 221 23.56 -14.14 9.12
CA SER A 221 24.00 -15.34 9.83
C SER A 221 23.34 -16.66 9.37
N LEU A 222 24.13 -17.74 9.46
CA LEU A 222 23.83 -19.10 8.99
C LEU A 222 22.58 -19.74 9.63
N GLY A 223 22.21 -19.30 10.84
CA GLY A 223 21.02 -19.80 11.57
C GLY A 223 19.69 -19.39 10.92
N GLN A 224 19.63 -18.20 10.34
CA GLN A 224 18.44 -17.70 9.62
C GLN A 224 18.26 -18.37 8.25
N LEU A 225 19.34 -18.91 7.69
CA LEU A 225 19.32 -19.66 6.44
C LEU A 225 18.65 -21.03 6.62
N LEU A 226 18.84 -21.68 7.78
CA LEU A 226 18.13 -22.91 8.15
C LEU A 226 16.63 -22.65 8.40
N GLN A 227 16.29 -21.50 8.98
CA GLN A 227 14.89 -21.06 9.15
C GLN A 227 14.21 -20.82 7.79
N GLN A 228 14.92 -20.24 6.81
CA GLN A 228 14.45 -20.12 5.42
C GLN A 228 14.28 -21.47 4.71
N VAL A 229 15.15 -22.44 4.99
CA VAL A 229 15.02 -23.80 4.45
C VAL A 229 13.82 -24.52 5.07
N ALA A 230 13.57 -24.36 6.37
CA ALA A 230 12.37 -24.88 7.02
C ALA A 230 11.09 -24.25 6.44
N LEU A 231 11.07 -22.93 6.24
CA LEU A 231 9.96 -22.22 5.58
C LEU A 231 9.77 -22.64 4.11
N ARG A 232 10.83 -23.02 3.38
CA ARG A 232 10.71 -23.61 2.04
C ARG A 232 10.30 -25.08 2.04
N ALA A 233 10.54 -25.80 3.13
CA ALA A 233 10.29 -27.24 3.25
C ALA A 233 8.87 -27.58 3.72
N PHE A 234 8.10 -26.61 4.23
CA PHE A 234 6.68 -26.82 4.51
C PHE A 234 5.87 -26.76 3.22
N SER A 235 5.23 -27.87 2.88
CA SER A 235 4.19 -28.02 1.85
C SER A 235 2.92 -27.19 2.10
N LEU A 236 2.99 -26.14 2.95
CA LEU A 236 1.94 -25.17 3.25
C LEU A 236 1.71 -24.18 2.09
N PHE A 237 2.56 -24.19 1.07
CA PHE A 237 2.53 -23.26 -0.06
C PHE A 237 1.98 -23.86 -1.37
N ASP A 238 1.55 -25.12 -1.37
CA ASP A 238 1.23 -25.87 -2.60
C ASP A 238 -0.28 -26.03 -2.91
N THR A 239 -1.19 -25.56 -2.05
CA THR A 239 -2.64 -25.76 -2.27
C THR A 239 -3.44 -24.46 -2.29
N ASN A 240 -4.33 -24.30 -3.29
CA ASN A 240 -5.23 -23.14 -3.45
C ASN A 240 -6.15 -22.88 -2.23
N THR A 241 -6.33 -23.88 -1.35
CA THR A 241 -7.04 -23.74 -0.07
C THR A 241 -6.19 -23.07 1.02
N ALA A 242 -4.86 -23.12 0.91
CA ALA A 242 -3.90 -22.40 1.77
C ALA A 242 -3.67 -20.94 1.32
N PHE A 243 -4.12 -20.56 0.12
CA PHE A 243 -4.23 -19.17 -0.33
C PHE A 243 -5.42 -18.40 0.27
N GLY A 244 -6.21 -19.03 1.14
CA GLY A 244 -7.20 -18.27 1.91
C GLY A 244 -6.47 -17.22 2.74
N CYS A 245 -6.88 -15.95 2.65
CA CYS A 245 -6.40 -14.90 3.56
C CYS A 245 -6.86 -15.24 4.99
N ARG A 246 -6.12 -16.15 5.63
CA ARG A 246 -6.32 -16.65 6.98
C ARG A 246 -5.13 -16.18 7.80
N THR A 247 -5.09 -14.88 8.02
CA THR A 247 -4.03 -14.16 8.72
C THR A 247 -3.63 -14.86 10.00
N GLY A 248 -2.34 -15.12 10.16
CA GLY A 248 -1.77 -15.52 11.46
C GLY A 248 -2.10 -16.93 11.94
N LEU A 249 -2.95 -17.70 11.25
CA LEU A 249 -3.21 -19.09 11.63
C LEU A 249 -2.00 -19.98 11.35
N ALA A 250 -1.37 -19.86 10.17
CA ALA A 250 -0.17 -20.62 9.85
C ALA A 250 1.01 -20.22 10.77
N ALA A 251 1.14 -18.92 11.08
CA ALA A 251 2.17 -18.44 11.99
C ALA A 251 1.94 -18.87 13.45
N ARG A 252 0.68 -18.84 13.92
CA ARG A 252 0.29 -19.34 15.25
C ARG A 252 0.52 -20.84 15.39
N ASP A 253 0.15 -21.60 14.37
CA ASP A 253 0.37 -23.06 14.35
C ASP A 253 1.88 -23.38 14.32
N LEU A 254 2.66 -22.64 13.52
CA LEU A 254 4.12 -22.82 13.49
C LEU A 254 4.78 -22.42 14.82
N ASN A 255 4.38 -21.31 15.43
CA ASN A 255 4.86 -20.91 16.76
C ASN A 255 4.40 -21.87 17.86
N ALA A 256 3.22 -22.47 17.76
CA ALA A 256 2.76 -23.51 18.67
C ALA A 256 3.58 -24.81 18.54
N ILE A 257 3.98 -25.18 17.32
CA ILE A 257 4.88 -26.31 17.09
C ILE A 257 6.26 -26.01 17.65
N CYS A 258 6.81 -24.82 17.36
CA CYS A 258 8.16 -24.49 17.76
C CYS A 258 8.33 -24.27 19.26
N SER A 259 7.33 -23.66 19.92
CA SER A 259 7.32 -23.56 21.38
C SER A 259 7.30 -24.95 22.04
N ARG A 260 6.61 -25.92 21.44
CA ARG A 260 6.56 -27.30 21.95
C ARG A 260 7.82 -28.12 21.64
N VAL A 261 8.43 -27.93 20.48
CA VAL A 261 9.53 -28.80 19.99
C VAL A 261 10.90 -28.20 20.28
N PHE A 262 11.03 -26.89 20.15
CA PHE A 262 12.31 -26.18 20.19
C PHE A 262 12.39 -25.16 21.33
N THR A 263 11.35 -25.04 22.16
CA THR A 263 11.25 -24.05 23.26
C THR A 263 11.53 -22.61 22.80
N MET A 264 11.23 -22.31 21.54
CA MET A 264 11.45 -20.99 20.91
C MET A 264 10.29 -20.64 19.98
N THR A 265 10.10 -19.35 19.69
CA THR A 265 9.22 -18.89 18.62
C THR A 265 9.95 -19.00 17.27
N CYS A 266 9.25 -19.50 16.25
CA CYS A 266 9.79 -19.70 14.91
C CYS A 266 9.52 -18.52 13.96
N ILE A 267 8.58 -17.66 14.31
CA ILE A 267 8.16 -16.46 13.57
C ILE A 267 7.97 -15.33 14.59
#